data_AF-A0A0E0AVF7-F1
#
_entry.id   AF-A0A0E0AVF7-F1
#
_cell.length_a   1.000
_cell.length_b   1.000
_cell.length_c   1.000
_cell.angle_alpha   90.00
_cell.angle_beta   90.00
_cell.angle_gamma   90.00
#
_symmetry.space_group_name_H-M   'P 1'
#
loop_
_entity.id
_entity.type
_entity.pdbx_description
1 polymer ?
#
loop_
_entity_poly.entity_id
_entity_poly.type
_entity_poly.pdbx_seq_one_letter_code
_entity_poly.pdbx_strand_id
1 'polypeptide(L)'
;MSSARRLLLLAGAAAAIALLLSATAPVAGAEDDGYSYIPGSPRGPQNWGSLKPEWATCSSGKMQSPINLGLLDLTLAPGLGNLNYTYQNANASVVNRGHDIMVRFDGDAGSLKINGMAYQLRQMHWHTPSEHTIDGRRYDMELHMVHLNAQNQAAVIGILYTIGTTPDEFLQKMEPYIIAISNQEGKEKMVVGGADPNVAKGKDTVYYRYMGSFTTPPCTEGVIWTVVRKEDDQFGYIPSTPRGPENWGSLKPEWATCSSGEMQSPINLGLLDLTLAPGLGNLNYTYRNANATVVNRGHDIMVRFDGGDDAAAAGGLVINGTAFQLRQVHWHAPSEHAVDGRRYDMELHMVHLNAQNQTAVVGVLYTIGAQDEFLHKIVNGGVDPNVAKEHDIVYYRYMGSLTTPPCTEGVIWTIVRKVHTVSLSQLALLKAAVVNGNEKNARPLQDVNNRNIGLFIPLPLINV
;
A
#
# COMPACT_ATOMS: atom_id res chain seq x y z
N MET A 1 96.27 -19.23 -20.42
CA MET A 1 96.08 -20.67 -20.66
C MET A 1 94.61 -20.99 -20.55
N SER A 2 94.08 -21.56 -21.62
CA SER A 2 92.69 -21.96 -21.85
C SER A 2 92.17 -22.93 -20.78
N SER A 3 90.96 -22.71 -20.29
CA SER A 3 89.98 -23.79 -20.11
C SER A 3 88.59 -23.20 -19.87
N ALA A 4 87.69 -23.49 -20.81
CA ALA A 4 86.30 -23.11 -20.79
C ALA A 4 85.49 -24.01 -19.87
N ARG A 5 84.60 -23.43 -19.06
CA ARG A 5 83.34 -24.09 -18.65
C ARG A 5 82.21 -23.07 -18.65
N ARG A 6 81.32 -23.23 -19.63
CA ARG A 6 80.01 -22.58 -19.69
C ARG A 6 79.18 -23.08 -18.51
N LEU A 7 78.63 -22.17 -17.72
CA LEU A 7 77.50 -22.46 -16.85
C LEU A 7 76.38 -21.49 -17.22
N LEU A 8 75.27 -22.03 -17.73
CA LEU A 8 74.06 -21.30 -18.06
C LEU A 8 73.45 -20.72 -16.78
N LEU A 9 73.14 -19.42 -16.80
CA LEU A 9 72.16 -18.80 -15.93
C LEU A 9 70.76 -19.22 -16.42
N LEU A 10 70.07 -20.06 -15.64
CA LEU A 10 68.62 -20.21 -15.69
C LEU A 10 68.07 -19.64 -14.40
N ALA A 11 67.63 -18.38 -14.47
CA ALA A 11 66.80 -17.78 -13.43
C ALA A 11 65.42 -18.45 -13.50
N GLY A 12 65.07 -19.21 -12.46
CA GLY A 12 63.74 -19.78 -12.29
C GLY A 12 62.74 -18.67 -12.01
N ALA A 13 61.96 -18.28 -13.02
CA ALA A 13 60.72 -17.55 -12.83
C ALA A 13 59.66 -18.55 -12.34
N ALA A 14 59.40 -18.57 -11.03
CA ALA A 14 58.21 -19.22 -10.49
C ALA A 14 56.99 -18.38 -10.89
N ALA A 15 56.40 -18.69 -12.04
CA ALA A 15 55.08 -18.20 -12.40
C ALA A 15 54.06 -18.85 -11.47
N ALA A 16 53.61 -18.11 -10.45
CA ALA A 16 52.41 -18.44 -9.71
C ALA A 16 51.22 -18.30 -10.67
N ILE A 17 50.83 -19.39 -11.30
CA ILE A 17 49.56 -19.51 -12.01
C ILE A 17 48.48 -19.51 -10.93
N ALA A 18 47.96 -18.33 -10.62
CA ALA A 18 46.68 -18.20 -9.93
C ALA A 18 45.62 -18.75 -10.89
N LEU A 19 45.16 -19.99 -10.65
CA LEU A 19 43.93 -20.48 -11.25
C LEU A 19 42.81 -19.54 -10.79
N LEU A 20 42.43 -18.60 -11.65
CA LEU A 20 41.15 -17.91 -11.58
C LEU A 20 40.07 -18.96 -11.82
N LEU A 21 39.64 -19.62 -10.76
CA LEU A 21 38.34 -20.30 -10.72
C LEU A 21 37.29 -19.21 -10.91
N SER A 22 36.83 -19.06 -12.14
CA SER A 22 35.62 -18.34 -12.47
C SER A 22 34.48 -18.97 -11.67
N ALA A 23 34.10 -18.34 -10.57
CA ALA A 23 32.89 -18.69 -9.83
C ALA A 23 31.68 -18.30 -10.69
N THR A 24 31.29 -19.19 -11.60
CA THR A 24 29.95 -19.17 -12.18
C THR A 24 29.00 -19.50 -11.05
N ALA A 25 28.15 -18.55 -10.65
CA ALA A 25 27.00 -18.87 -9.82
C ALA A 25 26.22 -19.99 -10.55
N PRO A 26 25.92 -21.12 -9.90
CA PRO A 26 25.21 -22.20 -10.57
C PRO A 26 23.83 -21.68 -10.97
N VAL A 27 23.54 -21.77 -12.26
CA VAL A 27 22.16 -21.72 -12.76
C VAL A 27 21.53 -23.03 -12.28
N ALA A 28 20.79 -22.97 -11.17
CA ALA A 28 20.21 -24.13 -10.54
C ALA A 28 19.18 -24.79 -11.47
N GLY A 29 19.48 -26.03 -11.88
CA GLY A 29 18.54 -26.99 -12.44
C GLY A 29 18.37 -28.16 -11.47
N ALA A 30 17.12 -28.43 -11.12
CA ALA A 30 16.52 -29.64 -10.54
C ALA A 30 17.43 -30.61 -9.72
N GLU A 31 17.48 -30.41 -8.40
CA GLU A 31 17.62 -31.48 -7.39
C GLU A 31 16.44 -31.31 -6.40
N ASP A 32 15.99 -32.39 -5.74
CA ASP A 32 15.03 -32.33 -4.61
C ASP A 32 15.46 -31.16 -3.71
N ASP A 33 14.65 -30.10 -3.68
CA ASP A 33 15.01 -28.85 -3.03
C ASP A 33 15.36 -29.09 -1.56
N GLY A 34 14.97 -30.23 -0.97
CA GLY A 34 15.45 -30.70 0.33
C GLY A 34 14.83 -29.94 1.50
N TYR A 35 13.97 -28.97 1.23
CA TYR A 35 13.24 -28.16 2.19
C TYR A 35 11.73 -28.14 1.87
N SER A 36 10.91 -27.70 2.82
CA SER A 36 9.46 -27.57 2.71
C SER A 36 8.99 -26.26 3.35
N TYR A 37 7.86 -25.74 2.88
CA TYR A 37 7.18 -24.60 3.49
C TYR A 37 6.23 -24.99 4.64
N ILE A 38 6.03 -26.29 4.91
CA ILE A 38 5.09 -26.76 5.95
C ILE A 38 5.66 -26.41 7.34
N PRO A 39 5.02 -25.48 8.10
CA PRO A 39 5.50 -25.09 9.41
C PRO A 39 5.54 -26.29 10.38
N GLY A 40 6.62 -26.41 11.15
CA GLY A 40 6.80 -27.47 12.15
C GLY A 40 7.19 -28.83 11.59
N SER A 41 7.24 -29.02 10.27
CA SER A 41 7.78 -30.25 9.67
C SER A 41 9.30 -30.34 9.84
N PRO A 42 9.91 -31.55 9.77
CA PRO A 42 11.37 -31.69 9.83
C PRO A 42 12.13 -30.90 8.76
N ARG A 43 11.49 -30.64 7.61
CA ARG A 43 12.03 -29.83 6.51
C ARG A 43 11.44 -28.41 6.47
N GLY A 44 10.66 -28.02 7.46
CA GLY A 44 9.93 -26.75 7.52
C GLY A 44 10.85 -25.54 7.77
N PRO A 45 10.32 -24.31 7.59
CA PRO A 45 11.12 -23.08 7.67
C PRO A 45 11.91 -22.90 8.97
N GLN A 46 11.36 -23.36 10.10
CA GLN A 46 12.03 -23.28 11.41
C GLN A 46 13.32 -24.12 11.48
N ASN A 47 13.47 -25.10 10.57
CA ASN A 47 14.57 -26.05 10.55
C ASN A 47 15.52 -25.84 9.38
N TRP A 48 15.25 -24.93 8.43
CA TRP A 48 16.07 -24.80 7.21
C TRP A 48 17.57 -24.64 7.49
N GLY A 49 17.94 -23.83 8.50
CA GLY A 49 19.34 -23.60 8.84
C GLY A 49 20.09 -24.81 9.39
N SER A 50 19.40 -25.89 9.78
CA SER A 50 20.03 -27.14 10.24
C SER A 50 20.03 -28.26 9.21
N LEU A 51 19.34 -28.08 8.06
CA LEU A 51 19.24 -29.11 7.02
C LEU A 51 20.56 -29.29 6.26
N LYS A 52 21.28 -28.20 5.97
CA LYS A 52 22.58 -28.21 5.28
C LYS A 52 23.51 -27.15 5.87
N PRO A 53 24.83 -27.40 5.98
CA PRO A 53 25.79 -26.42 6.49
C PRO A 53 25.75 -25.07 5.75
N GLU A 54 25.58 -25.09 4.43
CA GLU A 54 25.48 -23.90 3.58
C GLU A 54 24.19 -23.09 3.79
N TRP A 55 23.20 -23.61 4.53
CA TRP A 55 21.95 -22.93 4.84
C TRP A 55 21.91 -22.33 6.24
N ALA A 56 23.01 -22.41 7.00
CA ALA A 56 23.08 -21.95 8.39
C ALA A 56 22.55 -20.51 8.60
N THR A 57 22.72 -19.64 7.60
CA THR A 57 22.20 -18.26 7.64
C THR A 57 20.69 -18.19 7.85
N CYS A 58 19.91 -19.19 7.40
CA CYS A 58 18.47 -19.27 7.63
C CYS A 58 18.09 -19.30 9.12
N SER A 59 19.00 -19.68 10.02
CA SER A 59 18.77 -19.67 11.47
C SER A 59 19.65 -18.66 12.22
N SER A 60 20.85 -18.38 11.73
CA SER A 60 21.80 -17.48 12.41
C SER A 60 21.81 -16.05 11.88
N GLY A 61 21.15 -15.78 10.75
CA GLY A 61 21.07 -14.46 10.14
C GLY A 61 20.37 -13.42 11.03
N LYS A 62 20.72 -12.15 10.84
CA LYS A 62 20.15 -10.97 11.55
C LYS A 62 19.36 -10.03 10.65
N MET A 63 19.47 -10.20 9.34
CA MET A 63 18.78 -9.44 8.31
C MET A 63 17.93 -10.40 7.47
N GLN A 64 17.18 -11.27 8.13
CA GLN A 64 16.32 -12.25 7.45
C GLN A 64 15.07 -11.58 6.89
N SER A 65 14.67 -12.07 5.71
CA SER A 65 13.42 -11.74 5.03
C SER A 65 12.57 -13.02 4.89
N PRO A 66 11.24 -12.91 4.77
CA PRO A 66 10.44 -11.68 4.71
C PRO A 66 10.23 -11.03 6.09
N ILE A 67 9.79 -9.76 6.10
CA ILE A 67 9.43 -9.02 7.32
C ILE A 67 8.03 -8.39 7.23
N ASN A 68 7.49 -7.97 8.37
CA ASN A 68 6.36 -7.04 8.41
C ASN A 68 6.85 -5.61 8.16
N LEU A 69 6.21 -4.92 7.23
CA LEU A 69 6.47 -3.52 6.88
C LEU A 69 5.41 -2.66 7.58
N GLY A 70 5.64 -2.34 8.85
CA GLY A 70 4.71 -1.59 9.69
C GLY A 70 4.97 -0.08 9.63
N LEU A 71 3.90 0.73 9.56
CA LEU A 71 3.97 2.20 9.48
C LEU A 71 4.80 2.85 10.60
N LEU A 72 4.82 2.25 11.80
CA LEU A 72 5.55 2.77 12.97
C LEU A 72 7.07 2.53 12.90
N ASP A 73 7.52 1.61 12.06
CA ASP A 73 8.94 1.25 11.92
C ASP A 73 9.59 1.93 10.69
N LEU A 74 8.87 2.83 10.02
CA LEU A 74 9.32 3.46 8.78
C LEU A 74 10.05 4.77 9.03
N THR A 75 11.15 4.94 8.29
CA THR A 75 11.74 6.26 8.07
C THR A 75 11.41 6.71 6.65
N LEU A 76 10.79 7.88 6.52
CA LEU A 76 10.52 8.44 5.20
C LEU A 76 11.81 8.80 4.48
N ALA A 77 11.94 8.34 3.25
CA ALA A 77 13.13 8.52 2.42
C ALA A 77 12.79 9.14 1.05
N PRO A 78 12.25 10.38 1.01
CA PRO A 78 11.87 11.03 -0.26
C PRO A 78 13.05 11.19 -1.22
N GLY A 79 14.28 11.25 -0.69
CA GLY A 79 15.50 11.32 -1.50
C GLY A 79 15.80 10.08 -2.35
N LEU A 80 15.10 8.95 -2.15
CA LEU A 80 15.27 7.76 -3.00
C LEU A 80 14.66 7.93 -4.40
N GLY A 81 13.66 8.81 -4.54
CA GLY A 81 12.97 9.06 -5.80
C GLY A 81 12.26 7.83 -6.39
N ASN A 82 11.85 7.96 -7.65
CA ASN A 82 11.16 6.91 -8.40
C ASN A 82 12.10 5.76 -8.79
N LEU A 83 11.54 4.56 -8.91
CA LEU A 83 12.28 3.39 -9.39
C LEU A 83 12.68 3.57 -10.86
N ASN A 84 13.95 3.38 -11.16
CA ASN A 84 14.52 3.62 -12.48
C ASN A 84 14.72 2.29 -13.22
N TYR A 85 13.73 1.95 -14.03
CA TYR A 85 13.71 0.74 -14.84
C TYR A 85 14.21 1.00 -16.26
N THR A 86 14.85 -0.01 -16.84
CA THR A 86 15.18 -0.07 -18.27
C THR A 86 14.73 -1.40 -18.87
N TYR A 87 13.61 -1.95 -18.37
CA TYR A 87 13.13 -3.26 -18.83
C TYR A 87 12.70 -3.24 -20.29
N GLN A 88 12.81 -4.39 -20.93
CA GLN A 88 12.39 -4.63 -22.29
C GLN A 88 11.95 -6.08 -22.47
N ASN A 89 11.14 -6.34 -23.50
CA ASN A 89 10.75 -7.70 -23.85
C ASN A 89 11.98 -8.56 -24.20
N ALA A 90 12.06 -9.76 -23.63
CA ALA A 90 13.19 -10.66 -23.80
C ALA A 90 12.78 -12.13 -23.88
N ASN A 91 13.66 -12.96 -24.44
CA ASN A 91 13.49 -14.41 -24.43
C ASN A 91 13.45 -14.93 -22.99
N ALA A 92 12.45 -15.75 -22.71
CA ALA A 92 12.21 -16.28 -21.38
C ALA A 92 11.61 -17.69 -21.42
N SER A 93 11.80 -18.42 -20.33
CA SER A 93 11.29 -19.76 -20.09
C SER A 93 10.43 -19.76 -18.83
N VAL A 94 9.24 -20.38 -18.88
CA VAL A 94 8.48 -20.69 -17.66
C VAL A 94 8.94 -22.04 -17.15
N VAL A 95 9.36 -22.11 -15.89
CA VAL A 95 9.98 -23.26 -15.24
C VAL A 95 9.18 -23.63 -13.99
N ASN A 96 8.82 -24.90 -13.85
CA ASN A 96 8.23 -25.44 -12.65
C ASN A 96 9.34 -25.96 -11.75
N ARG A 97 9.60 -25.27 -10.63
CA ARG A 97 10.66 -25.65 -9.68
C ARG A 97 10.18 -26.59 -8.58
N GLY A 98 8.96 -27.11 -8.66
CA GLY A 98 8.35 -27.94 -7.62
C GLY A 98 7.75 -27.13 -6.48
N HIS A 99 8.42 -26.06 -6.03
CA HIS A 99 7.93 -25.16 -4.98
C HIS A 99 7.32 -23.85 -5.49
N ASP A 100 7.64 -23.43 -6.71
CA ASP A 100 7.01 -22.30 -7.38
C ASP A 100 7.08 -22.39 -8.91
N ILE A 101 6.49 -21.39 -9.55
CA ILE A 101 6.59 -21.15 -10.99
C ILE A 101 7.50 -19.96 -11.23
N MET A 102 8.60 -20.19 -11.95
CA MET A 102 9.59 -19.18 -12.31
C MET A 102 9.45 -18.79 -13.78
N VAL A 103 9.57 -17.51 -14.09
CA VAL A 103 9.93 -17.01 -15.43
C VAL A 103 11.43 -16.68 -15.41
N ARG A 104 12.24 -17.49 -16.07
CA ARG A 104 13.69 -17.26 -16.25
C ARG A 104 13.92 -16.44 -17.51
N PHE A 105 14.71 -15.38 -17.44
CA PHE A 105 15.10 -14.61 -18.62
C PHE A 105 16.43 -15.11 -19.18
N ASP A 106 16.38 -15.63 -20.40
CA ASP A 106 17.55 -16.15 -21.12
C ASP A 106 18.19 -15.04 -22.01
N GLY A 107 17.47 -13.95 -22.26
CA GLY A 107 17.96 -12.73 -22.92
C GLY A 107 18.08 -11.52 -21.99
N ASP A 108 18.47 -10.37 -22.54
CA ASP A 108 18.54 -9.11 -21.80
C ASP A 108 17.14 -8.51 -21.59
N ALA A 109 16.55 -8.78 -20.42
CA ALA A 109 15.27 -8.22 -19.98
C ALA A 109 15.37 -6.79 -19.43
N GLY A 110 16.57 -6.20 -19.43
CA GLY A 110 16.86 -4.90 -18.84
C GLY A 110 17.12 -4.95 -17.34
N SER A 111 17.10 -3.78 -16.70
CA SER A 111 17.63 -3.59 -15.35
C SER A 111 16.82 -2.64 -14.48
N LEU A 112 17.06 -2.72 -13.17
CA LEU A 112 16.74 -1.70 -12.18
C LEU A 112 18.02 -0.94 -11.80
N LYS A 113 18.00 0.39 -11.81
CA LYS A 113 19.11 1.21 -11.30
C LYS A 113 18.88 1.63 -9.85
N ILE A 114 19.81 1.29 -8.97
CA ILE A 114 19.83 1.70 -7.56
C ILE A 114 21.14 2.44 -7.31
N ASN A 115 21.08 3.70 -6.85
CA ASN A 115 22.25 4.55 -6.60
C ASN A 115 23.24 4.60 -7.77
N GLY A 116 22.72 4.65 -9.01
CA GLY A 116 23.51 4.66 -10.24
C GLY A 116 24.05 3.30 -10.70
N MET A 117 23.92 2.25 -9.88
CA MET A 117 24.34 0.90 -10.22
C MET A 117 23.19 0.11 -10.87
N ALA A 118 23.48 -0.57 -11.98
CA ALA A 118 22.51 -1.39 -12.69
C ALA A 118 22.46 -2.82 -12.13
N TYR A 119 21.25 -3.28 -11.82
CA TYR A 119 20.94 -4.65 -11.41
C TYR A 119 20.10 -5.29 -12.51
N GLN A 120 20.65 -6.27 -13.23
CA GLN A 120 20.02 -6.93 -14.37
C GLN A 120 18.95 -7.91 -13.90
N LEU A 121 17.76 -7.86 -14.49
CA LEU A 121 16.68 -8.78 -14.18
C LEU A 121 17.03 -10.19 -14.66
N ARG A 122 16.93 -11.17 -13.78
CA ARG A 122 17.28 -12.58 -14.07
C ARG A 122 16.08 -13.50 -14.07
N GLN A 123 15.16 -13.28 -13.13
CA GLN A 123 14.00 -14.14 -12.98
C GLN A 123 12.85 -13.43 -12.27
N MET A 124 11.67 -13.99 -12.44
CA MET A 124 10.46 -13.68 -11.70
C MET A 124 9.86 -14.96 -11.14
N HIS A 125 9.28 -14.94 -9.95
CA HIS A 125 8.50 -16.06 -9.40
C HIS A 125 7.46 -15.57 -8.40
N TRP A 126 6.47 -16.40 -8.09
CA TRP A 126 5.33 -16.03 -7.25
C TRP A 126 5.24 -16.92 -6.01
N HIS A 127 4.88 -16.28 -4.89
CA HIS A 127 4.56 -16.93 -3.63
C HIS A 127 3.08 -16.72 -3.29
N THR A 128 2.42 -17.76 -2.80
CA THR A 128 1.01 -17.72 -2.35
C THR A 128 0.87 -18.36 -0.96
N PRO A 129 0.43 -17.61 0.07
CA PRO A 129 0.15 -16.16 0.09
C PRO A 129 1.42 -15.30 0.01
N SER A 130 1.31 -13.97 0.14
CA SER A 130 2.48 -13.08 0.16
C SER A 130 3.46 -13.42 1.30
N GLU A 131 4.75 -13.31 1.05
CA GLU A 131 5.74 -13.57 2.08
C GLU A 131 5.86 -12.36 3.02
N HIS A 132 5.89 -11.14 2.45
CA HIS A 132 5.82 -9.90 3.21
C HIS A 132 4.41 -9.62 3.74
N THR A 133 4.35 -8.86 4.82
CA THR A 133 3.10 -8.27 5.35
C THR A 133 3.25 -6.76 5.45
N ILE A 134 2.15 -6.01 5.36
CA ILE A 134 2.12 -4.56 5.62
C ILE A 134 1.16 -4.34 6.78
N ASP A 135 1.63 -3.72 7.87
CA ASP A 135 0.84 -3.51 9.10
C ASP A 135 0.16 -4.80 9.61
N GLY A 136 0.88 -5.93 9.52
CA GLY A 136 0.40 -7.26 9.89
C GLY A 136 -0.54 -7.92 8.87
N ARG A 137 -0.94 -7.23 7.80
CA ARG A 137 -1.78 -7.77 6.74
C ARG A 137 -0.96 -8.61 5.76
N ARG A 138 -1.36 -9.87 5.60
CA ARG A 138 -0.95 -10.78 4.53
C ARG A 138 -1.78 -10.52 3.26
N TYR A 139 -1.13 -10.52 2.11
CA TYR A 139 -1.74 -10.37 0.79
C TYR A 139 -1.90 -11.73 0.10
N ASP A 140 -2.72 -11.79 -0.95
CA ASP A 140 -3.12 -13.08 -1.56
C ASP A 140 -1.98 -13.74 -2.32
N MET A 141 -1.04 -12.95 -2.86
CA MET A 141 0.13 -13.42 -3.60
C MET A 141 1.22 -12.35 -3.60
N GLU A 142 2.47 -12.75 -3.81
CA GLU A 142 3.60 -11.85 -4.01
C GLU A 142 4.47 -12.30 -5.18
N LEU A 143 4.77 -11.39 -6.11
CA LEU A 143 5.75 -11.59 -7.18
C LEU A 143 7.11 -11.10 -6.70
N HIS A 144 8.14 -11.94 -6.83
CA HIS A 144 9.54 -11.56 -6.66
C HIS A 144 10.22 -11.40 -8.02
N MET A 145 10.71 -10.19 -8.32
CA MET A 145 11.57 -9.93 -9.48
C MET A 145 13.03 -9.83 -9.01
N VAL A 146 13.84 -10.84 -9.32
CA VAL A 146 15.22 -10.95 -8.81
C VAL A 146 16.21 -10.39 -9.81
N HIS A 147 17.05 -9.48 -9.33
CA HIS A 147 18.07 -8.81 -10.11
C HIS A 147 19.46 -9.06 -9.53
N LEU A 148 20.47 -9.08 -10.39
CA LEU A 148 21.88 -9.17 -10.02
C LEU A 148 22.70 -8.07 -10.70
N ASN A 149 23.58 -7.41 -9.95
CA ASN A 149 24.57 -6.52 -10.55
C ASN A 149 25.80 -7.30 -11.08
N ALA A 150 26.79 -6.58 -11.62
CA ALA A 150 28.01 -7.18 -12.15
C ALA A 150 28.89 -7.90 -11.09
N GLN A 151 28.65 -7.63 -9.81
CA GLN A 151 29.31 -8.26 -8.67
C GLN A 151 28.46 -9.39 -8.04
N ASN A 152 27.36 -9.80 -8.69
CA ASN A 152 26.39 -10.77 -8.19
C ASN A 152 25.71 -10.37 -6.87
N GLN A 153 25.69 -9.08 -6.53
CA GLN A 153 24.87 -8.59 -5.43
C GLN A 153 23.41 -8.50 -5.89
N ALA A 154 22.49 -8.88 -5.00
CA ALA A 154 21.09 -9.02 -5.34
C ALA A 154 20.25 -7.78 -4.97
N ALA A 155 19.29 -7.48 -5.84
CA ALA A 155 18.17 -6.60 -5.54
C ALA A 155 16.87 -7.31 -5.95
N VAL A 156 15.87 -7.29 -5.08
CA VAL A 156 14.58 -7.94 -5.33
C VAL A 156 13.46 -6.92 -5.23
N ILE A 157 12.56 -6.94 -6.21
CA ILE A 157 11.29 -6.24 -6.13
C ILE A 157 10.21 -7.23 -5.74
N GLY A 158 9.58 -7.00 -4.59
CA GLY A 158 8.40 -7.74 -4.14
C GLY A 158 7.13 -6.96 -4.52
N ILE A 159 6.23 -7.56 -5.29
CA ILE A 159 4.97 -6.93 -5.71
C ILE A 159 3.81 -7.68 -5.08
N LEU A 160 3.05 -7.00 -4.21
CA LEU A 160 1.93 -7.58 -3.49
C LEU A 160 0.65 -7.54 -4.32
N TYR A 161 -0.07 -8.66 -4.35
CA TYR A 161 -1.32 -8.85 -5.11
C TYR A 161 -2.51 -9.00 -4.18
N THR A 162 -3.67 -8.53 -4.64
CA THR A 162 -4.98 -8.88 -4.11
C THR A 162 -5.81 -9.54 -5.21
N ILE A 163 -6.60 -10.55 -4.87
CA ILE A 163 -7.54 -11.18 -5.81
C ILE A 163 -8.56 -10.13 -6.24
N GLY A 164 -8.69 -9.94 -7.55
CA GLY A 164 -9.62 -9.00 -8.17
C GLY A 164 -10.43 -9.65 -9.30
N THR A 165 -11.32 -8.86 -9.90
CA THR A 165 -12.21 -9.31 -11.00
C THR A 165 -11.58 -9.16 -12.39
N THR A 166 -10.50 -8.39 -12.51
CA THR A 166 -9.78 -8.19 -13.77
C THR A 166 -8.55 -9.10 -13.81
N PRO A 167 -8.38 -9.92 -14.86
CA PRO A 167 -7.17 -10.72 -15.03
C PRO A 167 -5.90 -9.87 -15.07
N ASP A 168 -4.85 -10.35 -14.42
CA ASP A 168 -3.52 -9.75 -14.53
C ASP A 168 -2.96 -10.00 -15.94
N GLU A 169 -2.63 -8.93 -16.67
CA GLU A 169 -2.22 -9.02 -18.08
C GLU A 169 -0.99 -9.92 -18.28
N PHE A 170 0.00 -9.83 -17.38
CA PHE A 170 1.21 -10.64 -17.49
C PHE A 170 0.92 -12.11 -17.21
N LEU A 171 0.22 -12.42 -16.13
CA LEU A 171 -0.13 -13.80 -15.77
C LEU A 171 -1.06 -14.41 -16.82
N GLN A 172 -2.03 -13.66 -17.35
CA GLN A 172 -2.89 -14.11 -18.45
C GLN A 172 -2.06 -14.51 -19.68
N LYS A 173 -1.00 -13.76 -20.01
CA LYS A 173 -0.06 -14.14 -21.08
C LYS A 173 0.74 -15.41 -20.75
N MET A 174 1.03 -15.65 -19.47
CA MET A 174 1.80 -16.82 -19.01
C MET A 174 0.96 -18.09 -18.81
N GLU A 175 -0.35 -17.97 -18.55
CA GLU A 175 -1.30 -19.07 -18.31
C GLU A 175 -1.08 -20.32 -19.19
N PRO A 176 -1.05 -20.24 -20.54
CA PRO A 176 -0.90 -21.42 -21.38
C PRO A 176 0.43 -22.15 -21.17
N TYR A 177 1.49 -21.44 -20.78
CA TYR A 177 2.80 -22.03 -20.49
C TYR A 177 2.80 -22.68 -19.11
N ILE A 178 2.20 -22.03 -18.11
CA ILE A 178 2.02 -22.58 -16.75
C ILE A 178 1.22 -23.88 -16.80
N ILE A 179 0.10 -23.90 -17.52
CA ILE A 179 -0.72 -25.11 -17.71
C ILE A 179 0.10 -26.25 -18.32
N ALA A 180 0.95 -25.94 -19.31
CA ALA A 180 1.75 -26.95 -20.03
C ALA A 180 2.86 -27.61 -19.20
N ILE A 181 3.30 -26.98 -18.11
CA ILE A 181 4.33 -27.50 -17.19
C ILE A 181 3.76 -27.91 -15.82
N SER A 182 2.44 -27.80 -15.65
CA SER A 182 1.76 -28.15 -14.40
C SER A 182 1.99 -29.62 -14.03
N ASN A 183 2.13 -29.87 -12.72
CA ASN A 183 2.38 -31.19 -12.13
C ASN A 183 3.61 -31.93 -12.67
N GLN A 184 4.59 -31.19 -13.22
CA GLN A 184 5.82 -31.73 -13.80
C GLN A 184 7.01 -30.92 -13.28
N GLU A 185 7.54 -31.34 -12.13
CA GLU A 185 8.73 -30.73 -11.52
C GLU A 185 9.93 -30.76 -12.48
N GLY A 186 10.70 -29.68 -12.49
CA GLY A 186 11.87 -29.49 -13.36
C GLY A 186 11.53 -29.21 -14.82
N LYS A 187 10.25 -29.25 -15.22
CA LYS A 187 9.84 -28.98 -16.59
C LYS A 187 9.84 -27.49 -16.88
N GLU A 188 10.36 -27.15 -18.05
CA GLU A 188 10.34 -25.79 -18.57
C GLU A 188 9.66 -25.69 -19.94
N LYS A 189 9.17 -24.50 -20.27
CA LYS A 189 8.63 -24.18 -21.58
C LYS A 189 8.99 -22.75 -21.98
N MET A 190 9.60 -22.63 -23.16
CA MET A 190 9.91 -21.33 -23.77
C MET A 190 8.63 -20.53 -24.03
N VAL A 191 8.66 -19.23 -23.70
CA VAL A 191 7.60 -18.28 -23.99
C VAL A 191 7.74 -17.79 -25.43
N VAL A 192 6.76 -18.13 -26.28
CA VAL A 192 6.74 -17.67 -27.68
C VAL A 192 6.55 -16.16 -27.70
N GLY A 193 7.45 -15.45 -28.40
CA GLY A 193 7.47 -13.99 -28.47
C GLY A 193 8.09 -13.28 -27.26
N GLY A 194 8.59 -14.03 -26.28
CA GLY A 194 9.24 -13.49 -25.09
C GLY A 194 8.28 -12.93 -24.03
N ALA A 195 8.85 -12.54 -22.90
CA ALA A 195 8.18 -11.93 -21.77
C ALA A 195 8.65 -10.48 -21.58
N ASP A 196 7.70 -9.57 -21.36
CA ASP A 196 7.98 -8.16 -21.09
C ASP A 196 7.77 -7.86 -19.59
N PRO A 197 8.84 -7.59 -18.83
CA PRO A 197 8.73 -7.30 -17.40
C PRO A 197 7.99 -5.98 -17.10
N ASN A 198 7.86 -5.07 -18.08
CA ASN A 198 7.09 -3.84 -17.88
C ASN A 198 5.60 -4.12 -17.64
N VAL A 199 5.08 -5.22 -18.21
CA VAL A 199 3.69 -5.65 -18.00
C VAL A 199 3.53 -6.26 -16.60
N ALA A 200 4.52 -7.02 -16.13
CA ALA A 200 4.47 -7.65 -14.81
C ALA A 200 4.52 -6.61 -13.66
N LYS A 201 5.43 -5.64 -13.76
CA LYS A 201 5.72 -4.71 -12.66
C LYS A 201 4.57 -3.74 -12.34
N GLY A 202 3.72 -3.41 -13.32
CA GLY A 202 2.66 -2.42 -13.16
C GLY A 202 3.18 -0.97 -13.04
N LYS A 203 2.39 -0.13 -12.36
CA LYS A 203 2.71 1.28 -12.08
C LYS A 203 3.24 1.41 -10.65
N ASP A 204 4.50 1.79 -10.49
CA ASP A 204 5.14 1.93 -9.19
C ASP A 204 5.27 3.40 -8.80
N THR A 205 4.81 3.75 -7.60
CA THR A 205 4.83 5.15 -7.14
C THR A 205 5.22 5.32 -5.67
N VAL A 206 4.91 4.33 -4.81
CA VAL A 206 5.35 4.27 -3.41
C VAL A 206 5.87 2.86 -3.09
N TYR A 207 7.02 2.77 -2.43
CA TYR A 207 7.65 1.50 -2.09
C TYR A 207 8.35 1.54 -0.73
N TYR A 208 8.51 0.36 -0.14
CA TYR A 208 9.38 0.12 1.01
C TYR A 208 10.75 -0.31 0.52
N ARG A 209 11.83 0.15 1.18
CA ARG A 209 13.20 -0.22 0.85
C ARG A 209 13.92 -0.66 2.12
N TYR A 210 14.51 -1.85 2.12
CA TYR A 210 15.30 -2.33 3.24
C TYR A 210 16.39 -3.33 2.79
N MET A 211 17.36 -3.59 3.67
CA MET A 211 18.36 -4.64 3.47
C MET A 211 17.90 -5.92 4.17
N GLY A 212 17.88 -7.02 3.44
CA GLY A 212 17.39 -8.31 3.94
C GLY A 212 18.14 -9.51 3.37
N SER A 213 17.47 -10.65 3.33
CA SER A 213 17.96 -11.91 2.77
C SER A 213 17.09 -12.39 1.62
N PHE A 214 17.51 -13.44 0.92
CA PHE A 214 16.54 -14.27 0.20
C PHE A 214 15.58 -14.94 1.19
N THR A 215 14.33 -15.16 0.77
CA THR A 215 13.26 -15.76 1.58
C THR A 215 13.26 -17.30 1.53
N THR A 216 14.20 -17.88 0.79
CA THR A 216 14.41 -19.33 0.66
C THR A 216 15.87 -19.69 0.91
N PRO A 217 16.18 -20.95 1.28
CA PRO A 217 17.56 -21.39 1.48
C PRO A 217 18.42 -21.12 0.25
N PRO A 218 19.67 -20.61 0.42
CA PRO A 218 20.45 -20.53 1.66
C PRO A 218 20.18 -19.29 2.57
N CYS A 219 19.14 -18.51 2.32
CA CYS A 219 18.78 -17.30 3.07
C CYS A 219 19.93 -16.27 3.16
N THR A 220 20.71 -16.15 2.08
CA THR A 220 21.85 -15.23 1.98
C THR A 220 21.40 -13.79 2.21
N GLU A 221 22.07 -13.10 3.13
CA GLU A 221 21.84 -11.69 3.46
C GLU A 221 22.53 -10.72 2.49
N GLY A 222 22.18 -9.44 2.57
CA GLY A 222 22.73 -8.40 1.72
C GLY A 222 21.89 -8.15 0.46
N VAL A 223 20.62 -8.58 0.47
CA VAL A 223 19.65 -8.34 -0.60
C VAL A 223 19.00 -6.97 -0.40
N ILE A 224 19.00 -6.13 -1.43
CA ILE A 224 18.24 -4.89 -1.43
C ILE A 224 16.78 -5.21 -1.79
N TRP A 225 15.89 -5.14 -0.83
CA TRP A 225 14.46 -5.34 -1.05
C TRP A 225 13.76 -4.03 -1.39
N THR A 226 12.94 -4.06 -2.43
CA THR A 226 11.97 -3.01 -2.77
C THR A 226 10.58 -3.63 -2.81
N VAL A 227 9.74 -3.37 -1.80
CA VAL A 227 8.38 -3.92 -1.76
C VAL A 227 7.39 -2.86 -2.22
N VAL A 228 6.64 -3.16 -3.27
CA VAL A 228 5.59 -2.31 -3.85
C VAL A 228 4.24 -2.98 -3.69
N ARG A 229 3.20 -2.17 -3.55
CA ARG A 229 1.83 -2.64 -3.72
C ARG A 229 1.48 -2.50 -5.18
N LYS A 230 0.92 -3.55 -5.79
CA LYS A 230 0.19 -3.39 -7.04
C LYS A 230 -0.99 -2.47 -6.75
N GLU A 231 -1.20 -1.44 -7.56
CA GLU A 231 -2.31 -0.50 -7.37
C GLU A 231 -3.63 -1.29 -7.19
N ASP A 232 -4.40 -0.97 -6.15
CA ASP A 232 -5.76 -1.49 -6.03
C ASP A 232 -6.61 -0.79 -7.08
N ASP A 233 -6.66 -1.45 -8.23
CA ASP A 233 -7.09 -0.98 -9.53
C ASP A 233 -8.58 -0.66 -9.65
N GLN A 234 -9.31 -0.60 -8.53
CA GLN A 234 -10.77 -0.57 -8.56
C GLN A 234 -11.33 0.83 -8.84
N PHE A 235 -10.74 1.91 -8.30
CA PHE A 235 -11.14 3.31 -8.59
C PHE A 235 -10.01 4.31 -8.26
N GLY A 236 -10.10 5.55 -8.74
CA GLY A 236 -9.15 6.63 -8.40
C GLY A 236 -9.76 8.02 -8.47
N TYR A 237 -8.95 9.05 -8.19
CA TYR A 237 -9.41 10.44 -8.11
C TYR A 237 -8.94 11.34 -9.26
N ILE A 238 -8.17 10.81 -10.21
CA ILE A 238 -7.71 11.59 -11.37
C ILE A 238 -8.90 11.78 -12.35
N PRO A 239 -9.35 13.02 -12.59
CA PRO A 239 -10.46 13.29 -13.51
C PRO A 239 -10.10 12.90 -14.95
N SER A 240 -11.12 12.60 -15.74
CA SER A 240 -11.02 12.21 -17.16
C SER A 240 -10.24 10.91 -17.41
N THR A 241 -10.02 10.10 -16.38
CA THR A 241 -9.45 8.76 -16.52
C THR A 241 -10.56 7.71 -16.45
N PRO A 242 -10.39 6.51 -17.03
CA PRO A 242 -11.42 5.47 -16.95
C PRO A 242 -11.87 5.12 -15.52
N ARG A 243 -11.04 5.41 -14.51
CA ARG A 243 -11.29 5.14 -13.08
C ARG A 243 -11.58 6.41 -12.27
N GLY A 244 -11.66 7.56 -12.93
CA GLY A 244 -11.92 8.85 -12.30
C GLY A 244 -13.33 8.94 -11.68
N PRO A 245 -13.59 9.90 -10.78
CA PRO A 245 -14.85 10.01 -10.05
C PRO A 245 -16.10 10.06 -10.90
N GLU A 246 -16.01 10.64 -12.11
CA GLU A 246 -17.11 10.70 -13.07
C GLU A 246 -17.52 9.33 -13.63
N ASN A 247 -16.65 8.33 -13.52
CA ASN A 247 -16.87 6.98 -14.06
C ASN A 247 -17.17 5.94 -12.97
N TRP A 248 -17.08 6.27 -11.68
CA TRP A 248 -17.22 5.28 -10.60
C TRP A 248 -18.48 4.43 -10.70
N GLY A 249 -19.62 5.03 -11.08
CA GLY A 249 -20.90 4.31 -11.19
C GLY A 249 -20.96 3.28 -12.32
N SER A 250 -20.07 3.35 -13.30
CA SER A 250 -20.01 2.38 -14.41
C SER A 250 -18.94 1.30 -14.22
N LEU A 251 -18.05 1.44 -13.22
CA LEU A 251 -16.98 0.47 -12.97
C LEU A 251 -17.51 -0.87 -12.47
N LYS A 252 -18.56 -0.85 -11.64
CA LYS A 252 -19.21 -2.05 -11.07
C LYS A 252 -20.71 -1.86 -10.89
N PRO A 253 -21.54 -2.89 -11.09
CA PRO A 253 -22.99 -2.80 -10.88
C PRO A 253 -23.37 -2.32 -9.47
N GLU A 254 -22.67 -2.79 -8.44
CA GLU A 254 -22.89 -2.39 -7.04
C GLU A 254 -22.50 -0.94 -6.72
N TRP A 255 -21.87 -0.23 -7.66
CA TRP A 255 -21.46 1.17 -7.51
C TRP A 255 -22.35 2.15 -8.29
N ALA A 256 -23.40 1.66 -8.96
CA ALA A 256 -24.29 2.48 -9.80
C ALA A 256 -24.81 3.74 -9.10
N THR A 257 -25.04 3.68 -7.78
CA THR A 257 -25.47 4.81 -6.95
C THR A 257 -24.52 6.01 -7.02
N CYS A 258 -23.22 5.80 -7.29
CA CYS A 258 -22.26 6.88 -7.51
C CYS A 258 -22.64 7.81 -8.67
N SER A 259 -23.41 7.30 -9.66
CA SER A 259 -23.90 8.07 -10.81
C SER A 259 -25.41 8.32 -10.80
N SER A 260 -26.20 7.45 -10.17
CA SER A 260 -27.67 7.51 -10.21
C SER A 260 -28.31 8.09 -8.95
N GLY A 261 -27.55 8.27 -7.88
CA GLY A 261 -28.05 8.80 -6.61
C GLY A 261 -28.35 10.30 -6.67
N GLU A 262 -29.41 10.75 -6.00
CA GLU A 262 -29.83 12.16 -5.95
C GLU A 262 -29.44 12.86 -4.63
N MET A 263 -28.92 12.12 -3.66
CA MET A 263 -28.45 12.62 -2.36
C MET A 263 -26.95 12.40 -2.21
N GLN A 264 -26.18 12.54 -3.29
CA GLN A 264 -24.74 12.32 -3.30
C GLN A 264 -23.97 13.40 -2.52
N SER A 265 -22.84 13.02 -1.94
CA SER A 265 -21.90 13.88 -1.21
C SER A 265 -20.51 13.81 -1.84
N PRO A 266 -19.65 14.83 -1.68
CA PRO A 266 -19.84 16.07 -0.90
C PRO A 266 -20.68 17.13 -1.61
N ILE A 267 -21.11 18.16 -0.89
CA ILE A 267 -21.83 19.32 -1.44
C ILE A 267 -21.17 20.66 -1.08
N ASN A 268 -21.56 21.70 -1.82
CA ASN A 268 -21.33 23.07 -1.38
C ASN A 268 -22.35 23.47 -0.31
N LEU A 269 -21.87 23.93 0.84
CA LEU A 269 -22.67 24.48 1.93
C LEU A 269 -22.77 26.00 1.76
N GLY A 270 -23.54 26.43 0.77
CA GLY A 270 -23.74 27.84 0.45
C GLY A 270 -24.86 28.46 1.27
N LEU A 271 -24.69 29.73 1.70
CA LEU A 271 -25.67 30.46 2.53
C LEU A 271 -27.11 30.45 1.98
N LEU A 272 -27.30 30.41 0.66
CA LEU A 272 -28.62 30.43 0.02
C LEU A 272 -29.39 29.11 0.13
N ASP A 273 -28.69 28.00 0.39
CA ASP A 273 -29.27 26.66 0.47
C ASP A 273 -29.61 26.24 1.92
N LEU A 274 -29.36 27.14 2.89
CA LEU A 274 -29.46 26.83 4.32
C LEU A 274 -30.83 27.18 4.90
N THR A 275 -31.33 26.28 5.75
CA THR A 275 -32.45 26.54 6.65
C THR A 275 -31.94 26.62 8.09
N LEU A 276 -32.23 27.71 8.81
CA LEU A 276 -31.92 27.79 10.24
C LEU A 276 -32.71 26.72 11.00
N ALA A 277 -32.00 25.86 11.74
CA ALA A 277 -32.55 24.65 12.35
C ALA A 277 -32.22 24.58 13.86
N PRO A 278 -32.79 25.47 14.69
CA PRO A 278 -32.49 25.54 16.12
C PRO A 278 -32.88 24.26 16.88
N GLY A 279 -33.86 23.50 16.35
CA GLY A 279 -34.30 22.22 16.92
C GLY A 279 -33.27 21.09 16.84
N LEU A 280 -32.16 21.26 16.12
CA LEU A 280 -31.10 20.24 16.04
C LEU A 280 -30.35 20.06 17.37
N GLY A 281 -30.29 21.10 18.21
CA GLY A 281 -29.61 21.08 19.50
C GLY A 281 -28.07 21.01 19.40
N ASN A 282 -27.40 20.97 20.55
CA ASN A 282 -25.95 20.79 20.59
C ASN A 282 -25.56 19.35 20.24
N LEU A 283 -24.39 19.17 19.63
CA LEU A 283 -23.85 17.84 19.36
C LEU A 283 -23.48 17.14 20.67
N ASN A 284 -24.13 16.00 20.94
CA ASN A 284 -23.92 15.20 22.14
C ASN A 284 -22.93 14.07 21.83
N TYR A 285 -21.68 14.25 22.27
CA TYR A 285 -20.61 13.29 22.06
C TYR A 285 -20.29 12.52 23.34
N THR A 286 -19.90 11.27 23.18
CA THR A 286 -19.51 10.36 24.26
C THR A 286 -18.12 9.76 24.05
N TYR A 287 -17.27 10.44 23.27
CA TYR A 287 -15.95 9.95 22.88
C TYR A 287 -15.03 9.68 24.07
N ARG A 288 -14.15 8.70 23.90
CA ARG A 288 -13.16 8.28 24.90
C ARG A 288 -11.86 7.90 24.19
N ASN A 289 -10.74 8.05 24.89
CA ASN A 289 -9.48 7.48 24.44
C ASN A 289 -9.62 5.97 24.25
N ALA A 290 -9.16 5.47 23.10
CA ALA A 290 -9.28 4.06 22.74
C ALA A 290 -8.08 3.60 21.92
N ASN A 291 -7.84 2.29 21.93
CA ASN A 291 -6.90 1.67 21.02
C ASN A 291 -7.42 1.80 19.59
N ALA A 292 -6.50 2.06 18.67
CA ALA A 292 -6.82 2.20 17.27
C ALA A 292 -5.67 1.72 16.39
N THR A 293 -6.01 1.32 15.17
CA THR A 293 -5.09 0.85 14.15
C THR A 293 -5.05 1.90 13.03
N VAL A 294 -3.85 2.38 12.71
CA VAL A 294 -3.65 3.22 11.51
C VAL A 294 -3.58 2.30 10.30
N VAL A 295 -4.41 2.56 9.30
CA VAL A 295 -4.55 1.74 8.09
C VAL A 295 -4.42 2.63 6.87
N ASN A 296 -3.44 2.33 6.03
CA ASN A 296 -3.33 2.93 4.71
C ASN A 296 -4.19 2.13 3.71
N ARG A 297 -5.33 2.69 3.30
CA ARG A 297 -6.28 2.05 2.37
C ARG A 297 -5.92 2.25 0.89
N GLY A 298 -4.77 2.85 0.60
CA GLY A 298 -4.31 3.18 -0.74
C GLY A 298 -4.90 4.48 -1.30
N HIS A 299 -6.15 4.82 -0.98
CA HIS A 299 -6.77 6.09 -1.37
C HIS A 299 -6.83 7.12 -0.23
N ASP A 300 -6.67 6.69 1.02
CA ASP A 300 -6.56 7.56 2.19
C ASP A 300 -5.86 6.85 3.35
N ILE A 301 -5.66 7.60 4.44
CA ILE A 301 -5.20 7.09 5.73
C ILE A 301 -6.39 7.07 6.68
N MET A 302 -6.71 5.88 7.16
CA MET A 302 -7.77 5.62 8.13
C MET A 302 -7.16 5.33 9.51
N VAL A 303 -7.84 5.77 10.56
CA VAL A 303 -7.64 5.24 11.91
C VAL A 303 -8.91 4.48 12.30
N ARG A 304 -8.78 3.18 12.52
CA ARG A 304 -9.86 2.26 12.85
C ARG A 304 -9.85 1.96 14.35
N PHE A 305 -11.00 2.09 15.01
CA PHE A 305 -11.12 1.80 16.44
C PHE A 305 -11.60 0.36 16.63
N ASP A 306 -10.64 -0.53 16.92
CA ASP A 306 -10.88 -1.96 17.11
C ASP A 306 -11.20 -2.25 18.59
N GLY A 307 -12.49 -2.17 18.94
CA GLY A 307 -13.04 -3.00 20.01
C GLY A 307 -13.65 -4.22 19.32
N GLY A 308 -13.32 -5.44 19.75
CA GLY A 308 -13.84 -6.67 19.17
C GLY A 308 -15.37 -6.80 19.26
N ASP A 309 -15.88 -8.04 19.29
CA ASP A 309 -17.32 -8.31 19.32
C ASP A 309 -18.07 -7.73 20.54
N ASP A 310 -17.36 -7.16 21.52
CA ASP A 310 -17.91 -6.40 22.64
C ASP A 310 -17.35 -4.96 22.72
N ALA A 311 -18.25 -3.98 22.50
CA ALA A 311 -18.22 -2.57 22.97
C ALA A 311 -17.41 -1.49 22.22
N ALA A 312 -18.12 -0.50 21.66
CA ALA A 312 -18.06 0.96 21.92
C ALA A 312 -16.77 1.64 22.47
N ALA A 313 -15.55 1.17 22.15
CA ALA A 313 -14.33 1.60 22.83
C ALA A 313 -14.06 3.11 22.72
N ALA A 314 -14.23 3.68 21.53
CA ALA A 314 -14.01 5.10 21.28
C ALA A 314 -15.21 6.00 21.62
N GLY A 315 -16.32 5.43 22.11
CA GLY A 315 -17.58 6.15 22.30
C GLY A 315 -18.28 6.48 20.98
N GLY A 316 -18.94 7.65 20.90
CA GLY A 316 -19.68 8.04 19.71
C GLY A 316 -20.41 9.37 19.84
N LEU A 317 -21.57 9.48 19.20
CA LEU A 317 -22.46 10.62 19.27
C LEU A 317 -23.93 10.19 19.35
N VAL A 318 -24.80 11.06 19.86
CA VAL A 318 -26.25 10.83 19.91
C VAL A 318 -26.96 11.85 19.04
N ILE A 319 -27.77 11.38 18.08
CA ILE A 319 -28.62 12.22 17.21
C ILE A 319 -30.08 11.84 17.48
N ASN A 320 -30.89 12.80 17.92
CA ASN A 320 -32.33 12.59 18.17
C ASN A 320 -32.64 11.38 19.07
N GLY A 321 -31.80 11.14 20.08
CA GLY A 321 -31.93 9.99 20.99
C GLY A 321 -31.35 8.67 20.46
N THR A 322 -30.94 8.61 19.19
CA THR A 322 -30.27 7.44 18.59
C THR A 322 -28.76 7.54 18.78
N ALA A 323 -28.15 6.49 19.35
CA ALA A 323 -26.72 6.40 19.55
C ALA A 323 -26.01 5.87 18.28
N PHE A 324 -24.93 6.55 17.87
CA PHE A 324 -24.04 6.17 16.79
C PHE A 324 -22.62 6.01 17.34
N GLN A 325 -22.05 4.82 17.23
CA GLN A 325 -20.71 4.50 17.72
C GLN A 325 -19.65 4.89 16.70
N LEU A 326 -18.57 5.54 17.14
CA LEU A 326 -17.44 5.87 16.26
C LEU A 326 -16.73 4.58 15.85
N ARG A 327 -16.53 4.40 14.54
CA ARG A 327 -15.88 3.21 13.98
C ARG A 327 -14.50 3.53 13.42
N GLN A 328 -14.40 4.66 12.74
CA GLN A 328 -13.17 5.07 12.08
C GLN A 328 -13.14 6.57 11.84
N VAL A 329 -11.94 7.09 11.64
CA VAL A 329 -11.70 8.42 11.08
C VAL A 329 -10.76 8.33 9.88
N HIS A 330 -10.87 9.25 8.91
CA HIS A 330 -9.95 9.35 7.77
C HIS A 330 -9.89 10.78 7.24
N TRP A 331 -8.88 11.08 6.42
CA TRP A 331 -8.63 12.42 5.90
C TRP A 331 -8.68 12.48 4.37
N HIS A 332 -9.26 13.57 3.88
CA HIS A 332 -9.24 13.98 2.48
C HIS A 332 -8.46 15.28 2.33
N ALA A 333 -7.66 15.39 1.26
CA ALA A 333 -6.93 16.60 0.92
C ALA A 333 -7.03 16.87 -0.59
N PRO A 334 -7.58 18.01 -1.05
CA PRO A 334 -8.22 19.09 -0.27
C PRO A 334 -9.49 18.62 0.45
N SER A 335 -10.21 19.51 1.16
CA SER A 335 -11.52 19.17 1.69
C SER A 335 -12.46 18.71 0.58
N GLU A 336 -13.37 17.80 0.91
CA GLU A 336 -14.42 17.33 0.01
C GLU A 336 -15.55 18.36 -0.06
N HIS A 337 -16.03 18.78 1.10
CA HIS A 337 -17.02 19.85 1.21
C HIS A 337 -16.42 21.21 0.86
N ALA A 338 -17.29 22.06 0.33
CA ALA A 338 -17.03 23.48 0.19
C ALA A 338 -18.01 24.27 1.07
N VAL A 339 -17.61 25.45 1.54
CA VAL A 339 -18.49 26.41 2.20
C VAL A 339 -18.45 27.70 1.38
N ASP A 340 -19.61 28.17 0.93
CA ASP A 340 -19.73 29.35 0.06
C ASP A 340 -18.78 29.30 -1.16
N GLY A 341 -18.67 28.12 -1.79
CA GLY A 341 -17.84 27.87 -2.97
C GLY A 341 -16.35 27.65 -2.68
N ARG A 342 -15.92 27.78 -1.42
CA ARG A 342 -14.52 27.61 -1.02
C ARG A 342 -14.26 26.22 -0.44
N ARG A 343 -13.30 25.50 -1.04
CA ARG A 343 -12.66 24.33 -0.43
C ARG A 343 -11.56 24.73 0.53
N TYR A 344 -11.33 23.88 1.52
CA TYR A 344 -10.31 23.96 2.54
C TYR A 344 -9.14 23.03 2.22
N ASP A 345 -8.05 23.14 2.97
CA ASP A 345 -6.79 22.46 2.66
C ASP A 345 -6.85 20.96 2.96
N MET A 346 -7.71 20.55 3.89
CA MET A 346 -7.96 19.17 4.29
C MET A 346 -9.32 19.05 5.00
N GLU A 347 -9.90 17.84 5.01
CA GLU A 347 -11.10 17.50 5.77
C GLU A 347 -10.92 16.16 6.49
N LEU A 348 -11.32 16.10 7.76
CA LEU A 348 -11.41 14.86 8.54
C LEU A 348 -12.85 14.38 8.50
N HIS A 349 -13.06 13.10 8.22
CA HIS A 349 -14.34 12.42 8.38
C HIS A 349 -14.31 11.48 9.57
N MET A 350 -15.23 11.68 10.50
CA MET A 350 -15.45 10.79 11.64
C MET A 350 -16.72 9.96 11.41
N VAL A 351 -16.55 8.66 11.13
CA VAL A 351 -17.64 7.79 10.67
C VAL A 351 -18.18 6.96 11.82
N HIS A 352 -19.49 7.03 11.98
CA HIS A 352 -20.23 6.37 13.05
C HIS A 352 -21.32 5.45 12.50
N LEU A 353 -21.57 4.35 13.19
CA LEU A 353 -22.66 3.42 12.90
C LEU A 353 -23.56 3.25 14.12
N ASN A 354 -24.88 3.21 13.91
CA ASN A 354 -25.81 2.76 14.95
C ASN A 354 -26.00 1.22 14.92
N ALA A 355 -26.85 0.69 15.80
CA ALA A 355 -27.13 -0.74 15.89
C ALA A 355 -27.81 -1.34 14.64
N GLN A 356 -28.35 -0.50 13.75
CA GLN A 356 -28.95 -0.87 12.48
C GLN A 356 -28.01 -0.61 11.28
N ASN A 357 -26.72 -0.32 11.53
CA ASN A 357 -25.72 0.05 10.52
C ASN A 357 -26.07 1.32 9.72
N GLN A 358 -26.95 2.17 10.23
CA GLN A 358 -27.14 3.52 9.68
C GLN A 358 -25.90 4.35 9.98
N THR A 359 -25.46 5.11 8.98
CA THR A 359 -24.21 5.88 9.05
C THR A 359 -24.48 7.35 9.41
N ALA A 360 -23.68 7.87 10.33
CA ALA A 360 -23.54 9.30 10.59
C ALA A 360 -22.08 9.72 10.47
N VAL A 361 -21.81 10.82 9.78
CA VAL A 361 -20.45 11.35 9.58
C VAL A 361 -20.35 12.75 10.14
N VAL A 362 -19.31 13.00 10.93
CA VAL A 362 -18.91 14.35 11.33
C VAL A 362 -17.70 14.77 10.50
N GLY A 363 -17.82 15.85 9.73
CA GLY A 363 -16.74 16.43 8.94
C GLY A 363 -16.13 17.63 9.64
N VAL A 364 -14.80 17.68 9.74
CA VAL A 364 -14.02 18.80 10.30
C VAL A 364 -13.13 19.37 9.20
N LEU A 365 -13.21 20.68 8.97
CA LEU A 365 -12.48 21.38 7.91
C LEU A 365 -11.18 21.96 8.47
N TYR A 366 -10.10 21.92 7.69
CA TYR A 366 -8.78 22.40 8.10
C TYR A 366 -8.19 23.40 7.11
N THR A 367 -7.48 24.40 7.62
CA THR A 367 -6.56 25.23 6.83
C THR A 367 -5.12 25.00 7.26
N ILE A 368 -4.16 25.28 6.37
CA ILE A 368 -2.73 25.20 6.73
C ILE A 368 -2.43 26.24 7.82
N GLY A 369 -1.83 25.79 8.92
CA GLY A 369 -1.51 26.62 10.07
C GLY A 369 -0.68 25.87 11.11
N ALA A 370 -1.04 26.03 12.38
CA ALA A 370 -0.42 25.29 13.47
C ALA A 370 -0.64 23.78 13.33
N GLN A 371 0.23 23.00 13.98
CA GLN A 371 0.16 21.56 14.03
C GLN A 371 -1.18 21.09 14.64
N ASP A 372 -1.83 20.11 13.99
CA ASP A 372 -3.01 19.46 14.55
C ASP A 372 -2.61 18.46 15.65
N GLU A 373 -3.17 18.63 16.84
CA GLU A 373 -2.82 17.82 18.01
C GLU A 373 -3.35 16.39 17.91
N PHE A 374 -4.44 16.16 17.20
CA PHE A 374 -4.99 14.82 17.04
C PHE A 374 -4.08 13.95 16.15
N LEU A 375 -3.70 14.45 14.98
CA LEU A 375 -2.72 13.82 14.09
C LEU A 375 -1.38 13.60 14.78
N HIS A 376 -0.92 14.55 15.61
CA HIS A 376 0.32 14.40 16.37
C HIS A 376 0.25 13.27 17.42
N LYS A 377 -0.88 13.13 18.12
CA LYS A 377 -1.06 12.10 19.16
C LYS A 377 -1.22 10.70 18.59
N ILE A 378 -1.83 10.56 17.41
CA ILE A 378 -1.94 9.27 16.71
C ILE A 378 -0.56 8.62 16.52
N VAL A 379 0.47 9.43 16.21
CA VAL A 379 1.86 8.95 16.04
C VAL A 379 2.48 8.44 17.35
N ASN A 380 1.95 8.85 18.51
CA ASN A 380 2.54 8.61 19.83
C ASN A 380 1.75 7.63 20.72
N GLY A 381 0.83 6.83 20.13
CA GLY A 381 0.25 5.64 20.78
C GLY A 381 -1.06 5.83 21.55
N GLY A 382 -1.67 7.02 21.55
CA GLY A 382 -3.00 7.26 22.13
C GLY A 382 -3.91 8.01 21.17
N VAL A 383 -5.11 7.47 20.90
CA VAL A 383 -6.09 8.10 20.00
C VAL A 383 -7.33 8.48 20.81
N ASP A 384 -7.39 9.76 21.22
CA ASP A 384 -8.57 10.35 21.86
C ASP A 384 -9.33 11.23 20.86
N PRO A 385 -10.50 10.78 20.36
CA PRO A 385 -11.31 11.55 19.40
C PRO A 385 -11.81 12.89 19.96
N ASN A 386 -11.79 13.10 21.28
CA ASN A 386 -12.12 14.41 21.86
C ASN A 386 -11.14 15.50 21.41
N VAL A 387 -9.90 15.15 21.08
CA VAL A 387 -8.88 16.11 20.59
C VAL A 387 -9.27 16.64 19.20
N ALA A 388 -9.83 15.78 18.33
CA ALA A 388 -10.24 16.17 16.98
C ALA A 388 -11.49 17.07 16.97
N LYS A 389 -12.36 16.93 17.97
CA LYS A 389 -13.69 17.56 18.00
C LYS A 389 -13.66 19.06 18.29
N GLU A 390 -12.78 19.53 19.18
CA GLU A 390 -12.81 20.85 19.85
C GLU A 390 -14.17 21.59 19.92
N HIS A 391 -14.88 21.57 21.06
CA HIS A 391 -16.06 22.39 21.44
C HIS A 391 -16.82 23.22 20.37
N ASP A 392 -17.21 22.59 19.27
CA ASP A 392 -17.98 23.27 18.24
C ASP A 392 -19.47 23.26 18.52
N ILE A 393 -20.06 24.44 18.41
CA ILE A 393 -21.47 24.70 18.70
C ILE A 393 -22.27 25.08 17.44
N VAL A 394 -21.61 25.33 16.31
CA VAL A 394 -22.27 25.69 15.03
C VAL A 394 -21.91 24.66 13.97
N TYR A 395 -22.92 24.11 13.30
CA TYR A 395 -22.71 23.07 12.29
C TYR A 395 -23.83 23.04 11.25
N TYR A 396 -23.51 22.43 10.11
CA TYR A 396 -24.44 22.10 9.03
C TYR A 396 -24.90 20.65 9.18
N ARG A 397 -26.16 20.35 8.88
CA ARG A 397 -26.74 19.00 8.94
C ARG A 397 -27.56 18.73 7.68
N TYR A 398 -27.26 17.63 6.99
CA TYR A 398 -28.02 17.22 5.82
C TYR A 398 -27.98 15.69 5.63
N MET A 399 -28.86 15.17 4.78
CA MET A 399 -28.83 13.76 4.34
C MET A 399 -28.03 13.64 3.05
N GLY A 400 -27.06 12.73 3.05
CA GLY A 400 -26.11 12.56 1.96
C GLY A 400 -25.76 11.10 1.68
N SER A 401 -24.55 10.91 1.16
CA SER A 401 -23.98 9.61 0.80
C SER A 401 -22.58 9.45 1.36
N LEU A 402 -22.03 8.24 1.24
CA LEU A 402 -20.57 8.06 1.28
C LEU A 402 -19.92 8.81 0.10
N THR A 403 -18.71 9.30 0.31
CA THR A 403 -17.93 10.05 -0.70
C THR A 403 -16.96 9.18 -1.49
N THR A 404 -16.95 7.87 -1.24
CA THR A 404 -16.24 6.84 -2.01
C THR A 404 -17.21 5.76 -2.47
N PRO A 405 -16.90 4.97 -3.52
CA PRO A 405 -17.71 3.82 -3.89
C PRO A 405 -17.92 2.88 -2.69
N PRO A 406 -19.14 2.32 -2.50
CA PRO A 406 -20.28 2.29 -3.43
C PRO A 406 -21.20 3.53 -3.41
N CYS A 407 -20.79 4.64 -2.77
CA CYS A 407 -21.55 5.89 -2.71
C CYS A 407 -22.96 5.77 -2.13
N THR A 408 -23.15 4.84 -1.17
CA THR A 408 -24.43 4.56 -0.52
C THR A 408 -25.02 5.82 0.12
N GLU A 409 -26.30 6.09 -0.16
CA GLU A 409 -27.07 7.20 0.40
C GLU A 409 -27.64 6.89 1.79
N GLY A 410 -28.32 7.86 2.40
CA GLY A 410 -28.89 7.71 3.75
C GLY A 410 -27.90 8.04 4.87
N VAL A 411 -26.79 8.70 4.53
CA VAL A 411 -25.77 9.12 5.51
C VAL A 411 -26.19 10.44 6.15
N ILE A 412 -26.20 10.50 7.49
CA ILE A 412 -26.42 11.75 8.22
C ILE A 412 -25.10 12.52 8.30
N TRP A 413 -24.97 13.61 7.55
CA TRP A 413 -23.78 14.45 7.56
C TRP A 413 -23.89 15.59 8.57
N THR A 414 -22.82 15.81 9.34
CA THR A 414 -22.65 16.95 10.23
C THR A 414 -21.32 17.63 9.91
N ILE A 415 -21.33 18.80 9.27
CA ILE A 415 -20.09 19.54 9.00
C ILE A 415 -19.96 20.63 10.05
N VAL A 416 -18.93 20.55 10.89
CA VAL A 416 -18.69 21.60 11.90
C VAL A 416 -18.18 22.87 11.20
N ARG A 417 -18.64 24.04 11.66
CA ARG A 417 -18.35 25.32 10.98
C ARG A 417 -16.96 25.86 11.33
N LYS A 418 -16.42 25.55 12.51
CA LYS A 418 -15.10 26.02 12.90
C LYS A 418 -14.06 25.32 12.03
N VAL A 419 -13.09 26.10 11.58
CA VAL A 419 -11.99 25.63 10.74
C VAL A 419 -10.79 25.40 11.65
N HIS A 420 -10.31 24.17 11.67
CA HIS A 420 -9.12 23.76 12.41
C HIS A 420 -7.85 24.08 11.61
N THR A 421 -6.69 23.91 12.23
CA THR A 421 -5.39 24.09 11.56
C THR A 421 -4.63 22.78 11.47
N VAL A 422 -3.94 22.58 10.34
CA VAL A 422 -2.99 21.47 10.14
C VAL A 422 -1.66 22.03 9.66
N SER A 423 -0.54 21.47 10.12
CA SER A 423 0.78 21.89 9.61
C SER A 423 1.02 21.40 8.19
N LEU A 424 1.85 22.13 7.44
CA LEU A 424 2.22 21.73 6.08
C LEU A 424 2.91 20.35 6.05
N SER A 425 3.72 20.04 7.06
CA SER A 425 4.37 18.73 7.19
C SER A 425 3.35 17.61 7.40
N GLN A 426 2.37 17.78 8.29
CA GLN A 426 1.31 16.79 8.49
C GLN A 426 0.50 16.53 7.22
N LEU A 427 0.13 17.58 6.49
CA LEU A 427 -0.59 17.45 5.22
C LEU A 427 0.26 16.72 4.16
N ALA A 428 1.55 17.05 4.07
CA ALA A 428 2.47 16.39 3.16
C ALA A 428 2.64 14.89 3.49
N LEU A 429 2.69 14.52 4.77
CA LEU A 429 2.76 13.12 5.22
C LEU A 429 1.55 12.32 4.77
N LEU A 430 0.33 12.85 4.97
CA LEU A 430 -0.91 12.19 4.54
C LEU A 430 -0.94 11.99 3.02
N LYS A 431 -0.54 13.01 2.25
CA LYS A 431 -0.48 12.93 0.77
C LYS A 431 0.59 11.97 0.27
N ALA A 432 1.74 11.89 0.93
CA ALA A 432 2.83 11.00 0.53
C ALA A 432 2.53 9.53 0.84
N ALA A 433 1.62 9.25 1.78
CA ALA A 433 1.31 7.90 2.21
C ALA A 433 0.34 7.17 1.27
N VAL A 434 -0.53 7.88 0.54
CA VAL A 434 -1.50 7.26 -0.39
C VAL A 434 -0.84 6.84 -1.71
N VAL A 435 -1.52 5.98 -2.46
CA VAL A 435 -1.12 5.59 -3.83
C VAL A 435 -1.23 6.81 -4.75
N ASN A 436 -0.34 6.91 -5.75
CA ASN A 436 -0.31 8.01 -6.70
C ASN A 436 -1.63 8.15 -7.47
N GLY A 437 -2.00 9.40 -7.72
CA GLY A 437 -3.31 9.77 -8.26
C GLY A 437 -4.34 10.02 -7.16
N ASN A 438 -4.05 9.62 -5.91
CA ASN A 438 -4.91 9.86 -4.76
C ASN A 438 -4.33 10.92 -3.81
N GLU A 439 -3.22 11.60 -4.14
CA GLU A 439 -2.71 12.73 -3.33
C GLU A 439 -3.71 13.89 -3.27
N LYS A 440 -4.66 13.89 -4.22
CA LYS A 440 -5.87 14.70 -4.24
C LYS A 440 -7.11 13.80 -4.15
N ASN A 441 -7.31 13.14 -3.03
CA ASN A 441 -8.39 12.17 -2.79
C ASN A 441 -9.74 12.82 -2.45
N ALA A 442 -10.06 13.97 -3.04
CA ALA A 442 -11.33 14.66 -2.80
C ALA A 442 -12.29 14.45 -3.98
N ARG A 443 -13.44 13.83 -3.74
CA ARG A 443 -14.50 13.70 -4.74
C ARG A 443 -14.98 15.10 -5.17
N PRO A 444 -15.31 15.29 -6.46
CA PRO A 444 -15.95 16.50 -6.94
C PRO A 444 -17.26 16.81 -6.19
N LEU A 445 -17.63 18.10 -6.12
CA LEU A 445 -18.92 18.49 -5.54
C LEU A 445 -20.06 17.85 -6.32
N GLN A 446 -21.09 17.43 -5.60
CA GLN A 446 -22.31 16.83 -6.13
C GLN A 446 -23.45 17.86 -6.04
N ASP A 447 -24.46 17.69 -6.88
CA ASP A 447 -25.60 18.62 -6.93
C ASP A 447 -26.41 18.57 -5.64
N VAL A 448 -26.75 19.73 -5.07
CA VAL A 448 -27.55 19.84 -3.85
C VAL A 448 -28.94 19.22 -4.03
N ASN A 449 -29.50 19.29 -5.25
CA ASN A 449 -30.86 18.85 -5.57
C ASN A 449 -31.88 19.46 -4.59
N ASN A 450 -32.91 18.73 -4.20
CA ASN A 450 -33.99 19.23 -3.34
C ASN A 450 -33.70 19.03 -1.83
N ARG A 451 -32.43 18.92 -1.43
CA ARG A 451 -32.06 18.64 -0.04
C ARG A 451 -32.21 19.87 0.84
N ASN A 452 -32.79 19.67 2.02
CA ASN A 452 -32.76 20.66 3.08
C ASN A 452 -31.43 20.57 3.84
N ILE A 453 -30.69 21.68 3.89
CA ILE A 453 -29.44 21.79 4.65
C ILE A 453 -29.72 22.62 5.91
N GLY A 454 -29.79 21.95 7.05
CA GLY A 454 -30.00 22.61 8.34
C GLY A 454 -28.72 23.30 8.83
N LEU A 455 -28.81 24.57 9.22
CA LEU A 455 -27.76 25.27 9.96
C LEU A 455 -28.17 25.39 11.42
N PHE A 456 -27.41 24.77 12.32
CA PHE A 456 -27.58 24.94 13.77
C PHE A 456 -26.69 26.07 14.28
N ILE A 457 -27.29 27.02 15.00
CA ILE A 457 -26.62 28.07 15.77
C ILE A 457 -27.24 28.04 17.18
N PRO A 458 -26.45 28.01 18.26
CA PRO A 458 -26.98 27.99 19.62
C PRO A 458 -27.61 29.35 19.96
N LEU A 459 -28.74 29.31 20.67
CA LEU A 459 -29.56 30.49 20.99
C LEU A 459 -28.80 31.70 21.58
N PRO A 460 -27.78 31.54 22.46
CA PRO A 460 -27.02 32.67 22.98
C PRO A 460 -26.30 33.50 21.90
N LEU A 461 -26.06 32.94 20.71
CA LEU A 461 -25.42 33.62 19.58
C LEU A 461 -26.41 34.24 18.59
N ILE A 462 -27.71 33.97 18.73
CA ILE A 462 -28.76 34.50 17.83
C ILE A 462 -29.27 35.86 18.33
N ASN A 463 -29.14 36.14 19.63
CA ASN A 463 -29.69 37.34 20.29
C ASN A 463 -28.67 38.49 20.46
N VAL A 464 -27.60 38.54 19.63
CA VAL A 464 -26.58 39.61 19.65
C VAL A 464 -26.74 40.54 18.45
#